data_AF-A0A3N1NW09-F1
#
_entry.id   AF-A0A3N1NW09-F1
#
_cell.length_a   1.000
_cell.length_b   1.000
_cell.length_c   1.000
_cell.angle_alpha   90.00
_cell.angle_beta   90.00
_cell.angle_gamma   90.00
#
_symmetry.space_group_name_H-M   'P 1'
#
loop_
_entity.id
_entity.type
_entity.pdbx_description
1 polymer ?
#
loop_
_entity_poly.entity_id
_entity_poly.type
_entity_poly.pdbx_seq_one_letter_code
_entity_poly.pdbx_strand_id
1 'polypeptide(L)'
;MIPEASRSERRAVVMSFADCAHYLVGYTETPVGWADEIEVVRDARGRAEKFPSLYAAKRWLAQHGADKAWLVMQTPYDEMVGRPTPEETMSEIPLVLVEQDHR
;
A
#
# COMPACT_ATOMS: atom_id res chain seq x y z
N MET A 1 12.16 12.12 6.64
CA MET A 1 12.74 12.50 5.33
C MET A 1 13.46 11.27 4.83
N ILE A 2 12.97 10.64 3.76
CA ILE A 2 13.53 9.39 3.24
C ILE A 2 14.52 9.74 2.11
N PRO A 3 15.74 9.17 2.08
CA PRO A 3 16.76 9.50 1.09
C PRO A 3 16.36 9.12 -0.34
N GLU A 4 16.76 9.94 -1.30
CA GLU A 4 16.34 9.89 -2.71
C GLU A 4 16.83 8.62 -3.46
N ALA A 5 17.90 7.98 -3.00
CA ALA A 5 18.47 6.77 -3.60
C ALA A 5 17.76 5.45 -3.24
N SER A 6 16.80 5.45 -2.28
CA SER A 6 16.06 4.23 -1.90
C SER A 6 14.64 4.17 -2.47
N ARG A 7 14.26 5.12 -3.34
CA ARG A 7 12.93 5.18 -3.95
C ARG A 7 12.68 4.09 -4.99
N SER A 8 13.74 3.50 -5.56
CA SER A 8 13.66 2.52 -6.65
C SER A 8 13.52 1.06 -6.22
N GLU A 9 13.76 0.72 -4.94
CA GLU A 9 13.73 -0.68 -4.48
C GLU A 9 12.53 -1.01 -3.60
N ARG A 10 11.84 0.01 -3.06
CA ARG A 10 10.69 -0.18 -2.18
C ARG A 10 9.38 -0.07 -2.94
N ARG A 11 8.56 -1.09 -2.78
CA ARG A 11 7.26 -1.23 -3.40
C ARG A 11 6.17 -0.59 -2.54
N ALA A 12 5.38 0.31 -3.11
CA ALA A 12 4.18 0.83 -2.45
C ALA A 12 3.06 -0.22 -2.44
N VAL A 13 2.43 -0.43 -1.30
CA VAL A 13 1.30 -1.35 -1.14
C VAL A 13 0.08 -0.64 -0.55
N VAL A 14 -1.09 -0.99 -1.05
CA VAL A 14 -2.38 -0.66 -0.45
C VAL A 14 -2.96 -1.94 0.13
N MET A 15 -3.18 -1.96 1.43
CA MET A 15 -3.77 -3.09 2.14
C MET A 15 -5.28 -2.90 2.25
N SER A 16 -6.02 -3.89 1.76
CA SER A 16 -7.49 -3.95 1.83
C SER A 16 -7.89 -5.16 2.67
N PHE A 17 -8.54 -4.93 3.79
CA PHE A 17 -9.07 -6.00 4.65
C PHE A 17 -10.58 -6.10 4.40
N ALA A 18 -11.08 -7.30 4.08
CA ALA A 18 -12.46 -7.49 3.60
C ALA A 18 -13.55 -6.88 4.52
N ASP A 19 -13.32 -6.86 5.84
CA ASP A 19 -14.28 -6.35 6.83
C ASP A 19 -13.96 -4.93 7.34
N CYS A 20 -12.96 -4.26 6.75
CA CYS A 20 -12.57 -2.91 7.16
C CYS A 20 -13.11 -1.84 6.22
N ALA A 21 -13.74 -0.82 6.79
CA ALA A 21 -14.16 0.40 6.07
C ALA A 21 -12.99 1.37 5.75
N HIS A 22 -11.75 0.88 5.75
CA HIS A 22 -10.56 1.71 5.52
C HIS A 22 -9.44 0.89 4.89
N TYR A 23 -8.55 1.60 4.21
CA TYR A 23 -7.33 1.09 3.64
C TYR A 23 -6.14 1.53 4.48
N LEU A 24 -5.08 0.74 4.45
CA LEU A 24 -3.77 1.13 4.94
C LEU A 24 -2.79 1.21 3.77
N VAL A 25 -1.74 1.99 3.95
CA VAL A 25 -0.64 2.10 2.99
C VAL A 25 0.66 1.71 3.68
N GLY A 26 1.56 1.09 2.94
CA GLY A 26 2.90 0.81 3.42
C GLY A 26 3.89 0.64 2.28
N TYR A 27 5.12 0.34 2.67
CA TYR A 27 6.21 0.03 1.75
C TYR A 27 6.86 -1.29 2.14
N THR A 28 7.35 -2.03 1.16
CA THR A 28 8.08 -3.28 1.39
C THR A 28 9.15 -3.49 0.34
N GLU A 29 10.20 -4.23 0.70
CA GLU A 29 11.26 -4.68 -0.22
C GLU A 29 10.91 -6.05 -0.82
N THR A 30 9.87 -6.72 -0.32
CA THR A 30 9.42 -8.00 -0.88
C THR A 30 8.76 -7.80 -2.25
N PRO A 31 9.17 -8.59 -3.28
CA PRO A 31 8.72 -8.38 -4.65
C PRO A 31 7.25 -8.78 -4.91
N VAL A 32 6.69 -9.71 -4.15
CA VAL A 32 5.33 -10.29 -4.35
C VAL A 32 4.57 -10.52 -3.04
N GLY A 33 3.24 -10.39 -3.10
CA GLY A 33 2.28 -10.65 -2.02
C GLY A 33 2.44 -9.86 -0.73
N TRP A 34 1.92 -10.46 0.35
CA TRP A 34 2.03 -9.95 1.71
C TRP A 34 3.42 -10.24 2.25
N ALA A 35 4.14 -9.20 2.65
CA ALA A 35 5.41 -9.35 3.34
C ALA A 35 5.18 -9.36 4.85
N ASP A 36 5.95 -10.15 5.58
CA ASP A 36 6.04 -10.02 7.04
C ASP A 36 6.60 -8.63 7.43
N GLU A 37 7.30 -7.98 6.50
CA GLU A 37 7.94 -6.67 6.66
C GLU A 37 7.30 -5.61 5.74
N ILE A 38 6.01 -5.34 5.95
CA ILE A 38 5.38 -4.11 5.43
C ILE A 38 5.58 -2.99 6.46
N GLU A 39 6.32 -1.96 6.07
CA GLU A 39 6.44 -0.72 6.83
C GLU A 39 5.17 0.12 6.64
N VAL A 40 4.23 -0.04 7.57
CA VAL A 40 2.94 0.67 7.54
C VAL A 40 3.12 2.16 7.84
N VAL A 41 2.53 3.01 7.00
CA VAL A 41 2.49 4.47 7.19
C VAL A 41 1.72 4.81 8.46
N ARG A 42 2.27 5.75 9.25
CA ARG A 42 1.72 6.14 10.56
C ARG A 42 1.28 7.59 10.59
N ASP A 43 0.19 7.85 11.31
CA ASP A 43 -0.30 9.18 11.64
C ASP A 43 0.66 9.90 12.61
N ALA A 44 0.41 11.19 12.86
CA ALA A 44 1.22 12.00 13.79
C ALA A 44 1.23 11.48 15.24
N ARG A 45 0.36 10.52 15.59
CA ARG A 45 0.29 9.86 16.91
C ARG A 45 0.98 8.50 16.90
N GLY A 46 1.65 8.13 15.80
CA GLY A 46 2.33 6.84 15.63
C GLY A 46 1.41 5.66 15.36
N ARG A 47 0.11 5.87 15.10
CA ARG A 47 -0.85 4.80 14.77
C ARG A 47 -0.91 4.60 13.27
N ALA A 48 -1.32 3.42 12.79
CA ALA A 48 -1.51 3.20 11.36
C ALA A 48 -2.45 4.26 10.76
N GLU A 49 -2.00 4.92 9.70
CA GLU A 49 -2.80 5.93 9.00
C GLU A 49 -3.90 5.24 8.19
N LYS A 50 -5.15 5.67 8.41
CA LYS A 50 -6.34 5.08 7.80
C LYS A 50 -6.81 5.94 6.65
N PHE A 51 -6.93 5.33 5.47
CA PHE A 51 -7.46 5.98 4.28
C PHE A 51 -8.91 5.54 4.07
N PRO A 52 -9.88 6.47 3.93
CA PRO A 52 -11.30 6.13 3.81
C PRO A 52 -11.67 5.53 2.45
N SER A 53 -10.77 5.59 1.47
CA SER A 53 -11.00 5.04 0.13
C SER A 53 -9.69 4.67 -0.55
N LEU A 54 -9.78 3.77 -1.53
CA LEU A 54 -8.65 3.43 -2.40
C LEU A 54 -8.12 4.67 -3.14
N TYR A 55 -8.99 5.60 -3.53
CA TYR A 55 -8.58 6.87 -4.15
C TYR A 55 -7.72 7.71 -3.19
N ALA A 56 -8.12 7.84 -1.92
CA ALA A 56 -7.34 8.58 -0.93
C ALA A 56 -5.96 7.94 -0.69
N ALA A 57 -5.90 6.61 -0.61
CA ALA A 57 -4.65 5.86 -0.50
C ALA A 57 -3.74 6.08 -1.72
N LYS A 58 -4.28 5.96 -2.94
CA LYS A 58 -3.55 6.23 -4.19
C LYS A 58 -3.02 7.66 -4.27
N ARG A 59 -3.83 8.64 -3.87
CA ARG A 59 -3.44 10.05 -3.89
C ARG A 59 -2.30 10.32 -2.93
N TRP A 60 -2.38 9.78 -1.72
CA TRP A 60 -1.31 9.88 -0.74
C TRP A 60 -0.02 9.28 -1.29
N LEU A 61 -0.07 8.06 -1.84
CA LEU A 61 1.10 7.39 -2.43
C LEU A 61 1.75 8.21 -3.55
N ALA A 62 0.95 8.74 -4.47
CA ALA A 62 1.45 9.56 -5.56
C ALA A 62 2.10 10.87 -5.06
N GLN A 63 1.49 11.52 -4.06
CA GLN A 63 2.06 12.72 -3.41
C GLN A 63 3.39 12.44 -2.69
N HIS A 64 3.62 11.19 -2.28
CA HIS A 64 4.86 10.75 -1.63
C HIS A 64 5.86 10.12 -2.61
N GLY A 65 5.57 10.20 -3.91
CA GLY A 65 6.48 9.87 -5.01
C GLY A 65 6.56 8.38 -5.34
N ALA A 66 5.51 7.63 -5.07
CA ALA A 66 5.32 6.34 -5.72
C ALA A 66 4.77 6.56 -7.14
N ASP A 67 5.22 5.75 -8.11
CA ASP A 67 4.73 5.78 -9.50
C ASP A 67 3.63 4.72 -9.76
N LYS A 68 3.67 3.63 -8.99
CA LYS A 68 2.67 2.56 -8.99
C LYS A 68 2.53 1.96 -7.60
N ALA A 69 1.46 1.21 -7.38
CA ALA A 69 1.25 0.48 -6.14
C ALA A 69 0.63 -0.89 -6.39
N TRP A 70 0.68 -1.75 -5.39
CA TRP A 70 0.03 -3.05 -5.42
C TRP A 70 -1.08 -3.07 -4.39
N LEU A 71 -2.29 -3.37 -4.85
CA LEU A 71 -3.41 -3.68 -3.97
C LEU A 71 -3.23 -5.11 -3.49
N VAL A 72 -3.12 -5.28 -2.18
CA VAL A 72 -3.11 -6.59 -1.54
C VAL A 72 -4.40 -6.72 -0.74
N MET A 73 -5.17 -7.73 -1.08
CA MET A 73 -6.41 -8.04 -0.38
C MET A 73 -6.16 -9.17 0.61
N GLN A 74 -6.52 -8.94 1.87
CA GLN A 74 -6.58 -9.99 2.88
C GLN A 74 -8.04 -10.28 3.22
N THR A 75 -8.42 -11.54 3.13
CA THR A 75 -9.74 -12.01 3.56
C THR A 75 -9.61 -12.81 4.86
N PRO A 76 -10.59 -12.74 5.79
CA PRO A 76 -10.60 -13.59 6.98
C PRO A 76 -10.60 -15.09 6.66
N TYR A 77 -10.98 -15.45 5.43
CA TYR A 77 -11.07 -16.83 4.96
C TYR A 77 -9.73 -17.40 4.51
N ASP A 78 -8.72 -16.55 4.27
CA ASP A 78 -7.37 -16.98 3.84
C ASP A 78 -6.70 -17.90 4.86
N GLU A 79 -7.03 -17.76 6.16
CA GLU A 79 -6.52 -18.63 7.22
C GLU A 79 -7.28 -19.97 7.30
N MET A 80 -8.53 -20.02 6.82
CA MET A 80 -9.41 -21.19 6.94
C MET A 80 -9.32 -22.16 5.76
N VAL A 81 -8.99 -21.67 4.56
CA VAL A 81 -9.00 -22.45 3.32
C VAL A 81 -7.58 -22.80 2.83
N GLY A 82 -6.56 -22.32 3.53
CA GLY A 82 -5.16 -22.34 3.09
C GLY A 82 -4.80 -21.01 2.44
N ARG A 83 -3.62 -20.47 2.78
CA ARG A 83 -3.20 -19.15 2.30
C ARG A 83 -3.11 -19.19 0.76
N PRO A 84 -3.89 -18.37 0.03
CA PRO A 84 -3.72 -18.21 -1.42
C PRO A 84 -2.29 -17.76 -1.73
N THR A 85 -1.80 -18.04 -2.93
CA THR A 85 -0.43 -17.66 -3.25
C THR A 85 -0.30 -16.13 -3.22
N PRO A 86 0.88 -15.60 -2.86
CA PRO A 86 1.21 -14.16 -2.91
C PRO A 86 0.73 -13.43 -4.18
N GLU A 87 0.73 -14.13 -5.32
CA GLU A 87 0.32 -13.62 -6.62
C GLU A 87 -1.21 -13.55 -6.80
N GLU A 88 -1.96 -14.46 -6.17
CA GLU A 88 -3.42 -14.53 -6.27
C GLU A 88 -4.13 -13.42 -5.49
N THR A 89 -3.47 -12.85 -4.48
CA THR A 89 -4.03 -11.81 -3.60
C THR A 89 -3.59 -10.40 -3.95
N MET A 90 -2.85 -10.26 -5.05
CA MET A 90 -2.14 -9.03 -5.38
C MET A 90 -2.48 -8.56 -6.79
N SER A 91 -2.75 -7.26 -6.92
CA SER A 91 -2.96 -6.63 -8.22
C SER A 91 -2.19 -5.31 -8.31
N GLU A 92 -1.38 -5.15 -9.35
CA GLU A 92 -0.78 -3.84 -9.65
C GLU A 92 -1.91 -2.85 -9.99
N ILE A 93 -1.86 -1.67 -9.40
CA ILE A 93 -2.84 -0.61 -9.58
C ILE A 93 -2.15 0.68 -9.99
N PRO A 94 -2.70 1.43 -10.96
CA PRO A 94 -2.19 2.75 -11.30
C PRO A 94 -2.49 3.71 -10.15
N LEU A 95 -1.56 4.63 -9.92
CA LEU A 95 -1.74 5.76 -9.02
C LEU A 95 -2.45 6.91 -9.74
N VAL A 96 -3.06 7.80 -8.96
CA VAL A 96 -3.70 8.99 -9.52
C VAL A 96 -2.64 10.00 -9.96
N LEU A 97 -2.86 10.61 -11.13
CA LEU A 97 -2.04 11.73 -11.58
C LEU A 97 -2.21 12.88 -10.59
N VAL A 98 -1.12 13.29 -9.95
CA VAL A 98 -1.09 14.50 -9.14
C VAL A 98 -0.56 15.59 -10.05
N GLU A 99 -1.37 16.59 -10.37
CA GLU A 99 -0.87 17.80 -11.01
C GLU A 99 0.20 18.38 -10.07
N GLN A 100 1.45 18.40 -10.52
CA GLN A 100 2.51 19.08 -9.79
C GLN A 100 2.29 20.57 -9.97
N ASP A 101 1.60 21.20 -9.02
CA ASP A 101 1.56 22.66 -8.93
C ASP A 101 3.00 23.16 -8.78
N HIS A 102 3.59 23.59 -9.90
CA HIS A 102 4.85 24.33 -9.93
C HIS A 102 4.54 25.74 -9.40
N ARG A 103 4.67 25.93 -8.09
CA ARG A 103 4.68 27.25 -7.46
C ARG A 103 6.06 27.57 -6.91
#